data_AF-A0A4P8WHL0-F1
#
_entry.id   AF-A0A4P8WHL0-F1
#
_cell.length_a   1.000
_cell.length_b   1.000
_cell.length_c   1.000
_cell.angle_alpha   90.00
_cell.angle_beta   90.00
_cell.angle_gamma   90.00
#
_symmetry.space_group_name_H-M   'P 1'
#
loop_
_entity.id
_entity.type
_entity.pdbx_description
1 polymer ?
#
loop_
_entity_poly.entity_id
_entity_poly.type
_entity_poly.pdbx_seq_one_letter_code
_entity_poly.pdbx_strand_id
1 'polypeptide(L)'
;MTTYGQVCETGHILNHSTNTEWLAGDNNYCPTCGGEGLTECPNCQNNKIIVSDDVLSSDAELTRADLPLYCGNCGTTFPWAGNDEDPQRINQQFVATDLVEERYYQNIVDEINRVYQVGADSATLVLVRKAIENSIIDILRNEYTLSESHLFFDGNIGQHRGLSELVDNLDDRLDDFDQYNVGTNQTLITRINELKENGDIEAHSVASNHSQVEMDEYSEKANFVLNILFELRRRTWEENNSN
;
A
#
# COMPACT_ATOMS: atom_id res chain seq x y z
N MET A 1 10.87 -23.89 28.57
CA MET A 1 11.18 -22.88 29.60
C MET A 1 11.58 -21.66 28.81
N THR A 2 10.89 -20.55 29.03
CA THR A 2 10.79 -19.46 28.05
C THR A 2 11.86 -18.40 28.26
N THR A 3 12.42 -17.86 27.17
CA THR A 3 13.30 -16.70 27.20
C THR A 3 12.50 -15.43 26.96
N TYR A 4 12.64 -14.47 27.87
CA TYR A 4 12.00 -13.16 27.78
C TYR A 4 13.00 -12.11 27.30
N GLY A 5 12.51 -11.01 26.75
CA GLY A 5 13.34 -9.93 26.21
C GLY A 5 13.02 -8.55 26.80
N GLN A 6 14.05 -7.70 26.87
CA GLN A 6 13.92 -6.25 26.89
C GLN A 6 14.14 -5.75 25.45
N VAL A 7 13.14 -5.09 24.89
CA VAL A 7 13.11 -4.72 23.47
C VAL A 7 12.69 -3.27 23.36
N CYS A 8 13.43 -2.45 22.60
CA CYS A 8 13.02 -1.07 22.41
C CYS A 8 11.86 -0.93 21.43
N GLU A 9 11.19 0.22 21.42
CA GLU A 9 10.05 0.49 20.53
C GLU A 9 10.34 0.23 19.04
N THR A 10 11.59 0.35 18.60
CA THR A 10 12.02 0.10 17.20
C THR A 10 12.43 -1.36 16.93
N GLY A 11 12.42 -2.23 17.95
CA GLY A 11 12.70 -3.67 17.79
C GLY A 11 14.14 -4.10 18.01
N HIS A 12 15.01 -3.24 18.57
CA HIS A 12 16.34 -3.67 19.01
C HIS A 12 16.22 -4.41 20.34
N ILE A 13 16.77 -5.62 20.40
CA ILE A 13 16.84 -6.44 21.61
C ILE A 13 17.99 -5.91 22.46
N LEU A 14 17.65 -5.39 23.64
CA LEU A 14 18.61 -4.81 24.58
C LEU A 14 19.19 -5.87 25.52
N ASN A 15 18.37 -6.85 25.86
CA ASN A 15 18.70 -7.92 26.79
C ASN A 15 17.70 -9.08 26.64
N HIS A 16 18.11 -10.30 26.99
CA HIS A 16 17.23 -11.47 27.06
C HIS A 16 17.64 -12.40 28.20
N SER A 17 16.65 -13.03 28.84
CA SER A 17 16.87 -13.87 30.01
C SER A 17 15.66 -14.78 30.28
N THR A 18 15.91 -15.97 30.82
CA THR A 18 14.83 -16.81 31.38
C THR A 18 14.35 -16.31 32.74
N ASN A 19 15.11 -15.43 33.40
CA ASN A 19 14.73 -14.74 34.62
C ASN A 19 14.32 -13.30 34.31
N THR A 20 13.03 -12.99 34.48
CA THR A 20 12.45 -11.68 34.18
C THR A 20 12.98 -10.56 35.09
N GLU A 21 13.51 -10.88 36.27
CA GLU A 21 14.10 -9.88 37.18
C GLU A 21 15.39 -9.26 36.63
N TRP A 22 16.01 -9.89 35.63
CA TRP A 22 17.30 -9.46 35.07
C TRP A 22 17.17 -8.71 33.74
N LEU A 23 15.96 -8.51 33.22
CA LEU A 23 15.74 -7.90 31.91
C LEU A 23 15.97 -6.39 31.91
N ALA A 24 15.37 -5.68 32.87
CA ALA A 24 15.47 -4.22 32.99
C ALA A 24 16.72 -3.83 33.79
N GLY A 25 17.91 -4.00 33.19
CA GLY A 25 19.16 -3.53 33.77
C GLY A 25 19.19 -2.00 33.97
N ASP A 26 20.36 -1.42 34.22
CA ASP A 26 20.48 0.03 34.53
C ASP A 26 20.08 0.98 33.39
N ASN A 27 19.90 0.47 32.16
CA ASN A 27 19.56 1.26 30.98
C ASN A 27 18.12 0.98 30.49
N ASN A 28 17.26 1.98 30.64
CA ASN A 28 15.88 1.94 30.15
C ASN A 28 15.74 2.39 28.68
N TYR A 29 16.83 2.78 28.03
CA TYR A 29 16.82 3.30 26.67
C TYR A 29 17.82 2.56 25.78
N CYS A 30 17.46 2.38 24.51
CA CYS A 30 18.30 1.74 23.52
C CYS A 30 19.52 2.62 23.19
N PRO A 31 20.75 2.10 23.29
CA PRO A 31 21.95 2.87 22.93
C PRO A 31 22.05 3.14 21.42
N THR A 32 21.35 2.35 20.59
CA THR A 32 21.38 2.48 19.12
C THR A 32 20.43 3.55 18.61
N CYS A 33 19.17 3.56 19.07
CA CYS A 33 18.12 4.45 18.55
C CYS A 33 17.53 5.42 19.58
N GLY A 34 17.86 5.30 20.86
CA GLY A 34 17.31 6.12 21.94
C GLY A 34 15.88 5.74 22.38
N GLY A 35 15.23 4.78 21.71
CA GLY A 35 13.87 4.33 22.06
C GLY A 35 13.79 3.67 23.43
N GLU A 36 12.63 3.77 24.08
CA GLU A 36 12.39 3.19 25.41
C GLU A 36 12.39 1.66 25.35
N GLY A 37 13.07 1.02 26.31
CA GLY A 37 13.19 -0.43 26.45
C GLY A 37 12.00 -1.03 27.20
N LEU A 38 11.18 -1.78 26.47
CA LEU A 38 9.99 -2.45 26.99
C LEU A 38 10.33 -3.87 27.44
N THR A 39 9.75 -4.32 28.55
CA THR A 39 9.82 -5.74 29.00
C THR A 39 8.45 -6.43 28.98
N GLU A 40 7.40 -5.67 28.67
CA GLU A 40 6.02 -6.11 28.65
C GLU A 40 5.21 -5.34 27.61
N CYS A 41 4.00 -5.82 27.32
CA CYS A 41 3.09 -5.15 26.42
C CYS A 41 2.69 -3.76 26.96
N PRO A 42 2.96 -2.66 26.22
CA PRO A 42 2.66 -1.32 26.69
C PRO A 42 1.15 -1.06 26.82
N ASN A 43 0.32 -1.78 26.04
CA ASN A 43 -1.13 -1.61 26.08
C ASN A 43 -1.79 -2.30 27.28
N CYS A 44 -1.47 -3.57 27.53
CA CYS A 44 -2.16 -4.34 28.58
C CYS A 44 -1.34 -4.58 29.84
N GLN A 45 -0.01 -4.39 29.79
CA GLN A 45 0.96 -4.60 30.89
C GLN A 45 0.87 -5.98 31.58
N ASN A 46 0.15 -6.92 30.96
CA ASN A 46 -0.15 -8.24 31.51
C ASN A 46 0.55 -9.37 30.74
N ASN A 47 1.41 -9.03 29.78
CA ASN A 47 2.15 -10.01 28.99
C ASN A 47 3.61 -9.59 28.86
N LYS A 48 4.52 -10.42 29.38
CA LYS A 48 5.96 -10.25 29.17
C LYS A 48 6.31 -10.54 27.71
N ILE A 49 7.34 -9.87 27.20
CA ILE A 49 7.80 -10.08 25.82
C ILE A 49 8.59 -11.38 25.78
N ILE A 50 8.07 -12.36 25.06
CA ILE A 50 8.73 -13.65 24.84
C ILE A 50 9.50 -13.55 23.53
N VAL A 51 10.80 -13.80 23.57
CA VAL A 51 11.68 -13.79 22.38
C VAL A 51 12.03 -15.19 21.90
N SER A 52 11.79 -16.21 22.74
CA SER A 52 11.88 -17.62 22.36
C SER A 52 11.13 -18.50 23.36
N ASP A 53 10.47 -19.54 22.86
CA ASP A 53 9.86 -20.59 23.70
C ASP A 53 10.89 -21.56 24.29
N ASP A 54 12.14 -21.48 23.82
CA ASP A 54 13.27 -22.25 24.30
C ASP A 54 14.19 -21.46 25.25
N VAL A 55 15.02 -22.19 25.99
CA VAL A 55 16.08 -21.62 26.81
C VAL A 55 17.26 -21.29 25.90
N LEU A 56 17.51 -20.00 25.72
CA LEU A 56 18.64 -19.52 24.95
C LEU A 56 19.86 -19.30 25.85
N SER A 57 21.05 -19.55 25.31
CA SER A 57 22.29 -19.08 25.95
C SER A 57 22.32 -17.55 25.99
N SER A 58 23.05 -16.98 26.96
CA SER A 58 23.30 -15.54 27.01
C SER A 58 23.84 -14.97 25.70
N ASP A 59 24.61 -15.78 24.98
CA ASP A 59 25.33 -15.37 23.77
C ASP A 59 24.56 -15.68 22.48
N ALA A 60 23.28 -16.08 22.59
CA ALA A 60 22.45 -16.31 21.42
C ALA A 60 22.24 -15.00 20.65
N GLU A 61 22.58 -15.00 19.36
CA GLU A 61 22.30 -13.87 18.47
C GLU A 61 20.80 -13.85 18.14
N LEU A 62 20.06 -12.99 18.82
CA LEU A 62 18.67 -12.72 18.51
C LEU A 62 18.55 -11.46 17.66
N THR A 63 17.62 -11.52 16.73
CA THR A 63 17.32 -10.44 15.80
C THR A 63 15.87 -10.00 15.96
N ARG A 64 15.53 -8.89 15.31
CA ARG A 64 14.16 -8.41 15.27
C ARG A 64 13.17 -9.43 14.68
N ALA A 65 13.63 -10.32 13.79
CA ALA A 65 12.80 -11.37 13.20
C ALA A 65 12.32 -12.41 14.23
N ASP A 66 13.01 -12.52 15.37
CA ASP A 66 12.65 -13.43 16.45
C ASP A 66 11.59 -12.84 17.40
N LEU A 67 11.21 -11.57 17.19
CA LEU A 67 10.27 -10.87 18.06
C LEU A 67 8.81 -11.15 17.72
N PRO A 68 7.94 -11.28 18.73
CA PRO A 68 6.52 -11.41 18.50
C PRO A 68 5.98 -10.09 17.94
N LEU A 69 5.15 -10.21 16.90
CA LEU A 69 4.47 -9.05 16.29
C LEU A 69 3.22 -8.63 17.10
N TYR A 70 2.59 -9.57 17.78
CA TYR A 70 1.36 -9.31 18.53
C TYR A 70 1.49 -9.78 19.97
N CYS A 71 0.85 -9.07 20.87
CA CYS A 71 0.74 -9.48 22.26
C CYS A 71 -0.14 -10.73 22.36
N GLY A 72 0.42 -11.83 22.89
CA GLY A 72 -0.32 -13.09 23.08
C GLY A 72 -1.49 -13.02 24.07
N ASN A 73 -1.61 -11.95 24.86
CA ASN A 73 -2.72 -11.75 25.79
C ASN A 73 -3.83 -10.84 25.23
N CYS A 74 -3.49 -9.62 24.77
CA CYS A 74 -4.50 -8.65 24.31
C CYS A 74 -4.64 -8.53 22.78
N GLY A 75 -3.76 -9.18 22.01
CA GLY A 75 -3.78 -9.17 20.54
C GLY A 75 -3.31 -7.85 19.90
N THR A 76 -3.01 -6.81 20.67
CA THR A 76 -2.46 -5.55 20.14
C THR A 76 -1.07 -5.78 19.55
N THR A 77 -0.77 -5.09 18.45
CA THR A 77 0.58 -5.04 17.87
C THR A 77 1.57 -4.46 18.87
N PHE A 78 2.79 -5.00 18.90
CA PHE A 78 3.88 -4.35 19.60
C PHE A 78 4.39 -3.15 18.79
N PRO A 79 5.05 -2.15 19.42
CA PRO A 79 5.57 -0.98 18.70
C PRO A 79 6.53 -1.34 17.56
N TRP A 80 7.35 -2.40 17.74
CA TRP A 80 8.25 -2.90 16.69
C TRP A 80 7.57 -3.81 15.66
N ALA A 81 6.32 -4.22 15.91
CA ALA A 81 5.54 -5.00 14.97
C ALA A 81 4.99 -4.16 13.82
N GLY A 82 4.90 -2.85 14.04
CA GLY A 82 4.64 -1.83 13.04
C GLY A 82 5.91 -1.06 12.71
N ASN A 83 7.04 -1.72 12.52
CA ASN A 83 8.23 -1.11 11.91
C ASN A 83 8.70 -1.90 10.68
N ASP A 84 7.79 -2.57 9.97
CA ASP A 84 7.84 -2.51 8.51
C ASP A 84 7.20 -1.19 8.02
N GLU A 85 6.87 -0.27 8.94
CA GLU A 85 7.06 1.15 8.63
C GLU A 85 8.53 1.29 8.23
N ASP A 86 8.80 1.47 6.94
CA ASP A 86 9.90 2.34 6.57
C ASP A 86 9.55 3.69 7.21
N PRO A 87 10.26 4.14 8.27
CA PRO A 87 9.94 5.40 8.94
C PRO A 87 9.99 6.59 7.98
N GLN A 88 10.53 6.39 6.77
CA GLN A 88 10.48 7.35 5.67
C GLN A 88 9.04 7.62 5.19
N ARG A 89 8.12 6.65 5.19
CA ARG A 89 6.82 6.74 4.50
C ARG A 89 5.68 7.32 5.32
N ILE A 90 5.85 7.46 6.63
CA ILE A 90 4.84 8.08 7.49
C ILE A 90 4.61 9.52 7.03
N ASN A 91 3.39 9.84 6.62
CA ASN A 91 2.99 11.10 5.95
C ASN A 91 3.43 11.27 4.48
N GLN A 92 4.03 10.27 3.85
CA GLN A 92 4.19 10.26 2.40
C GLN A 92 2.88 9.86 1.72
N GLN A 93 2.71 10.36 0.49
CA GLN A 93 1.60 9.98 -0.39
C GLN A 93 2.18 9.24 -1.59
N PHE A 94 1.64 8.05 -1.86
CA PHE A 94 1.89 7.33 -3.10
C PHE A 94 1.14 7.97 -4.28
N VAL A 95 -0.07 8.47 -4.03
CA VAL A 95 -0.82 9.28 -4.98
C VAL A 95 -1.12 10.63 -4.33
N ALA A 96 -0.47 11.66 -4.85
CA ALA A 96 -0.62 13.06 -4.45
C ALA A 96 -1.40 13.80 -5.54
N THR A 97 -2.72 13.84 -5.40
CA THR A 97 -3.63 14.50 -6.35
C THR A 97 -4.70 15.30 -5.63
N ASP A 98 -5.03 16.47 -6.17
CA ASP A 98 -6.13 17.33 -5.74
C ASP A 98 -7.31 17.31 -6.72
N LEU A 99 -7.21 16.54 -7.82
CA LEU A 99 -8.22 16.48 -8.89
C LEU A 99 -9.49 15.70 -8.51
N VAL A 100 -9.54 15.14 -7.31
CA VAL A 100 -10.59 14.25 -6.88
C VAL A 100 -11.52 14.94 -5.89
N GLU A 101 -12.62 15.49 -6.39
CA GLU A 101 -13.66 16.11 -5.56
C GLU A 101 -14.73 15.10 -5.11
N GLU A 102 -14.89 14.01 -5.86
CA GLU A 102 -15.90 12.99 -5.58
C GLU A 102 -15.46 12.03 -4.48
N ARG A 103 -16.33 11.84 -3.47
CA ARG A 103 -16.08 10.98 -2.30
C ARG A 103 -15.63 9.57 -2.67
N TYR A 104 -16.15 8.99 -3.76
CA TYR A 104 -15.79 7.63 -4.16
C TYR A 104 -14.30 7.51 -4.51
N TYR A 105 -13.79 8.38 -5.38
CA TYR A 105 -12.37 8.35 -5.77
C TYR A 105 -11.45 8.89 -4.66
N GLN A 106 -11.93 9.82 -3.82
CA GLN A 106 -11.19 10.24 -2.62
C GLN A 106 -10.89 9.04 -1.73
N ASN A 107 -11.90 8.21 -1.45
CA ASN A 107 -11.72 7.01 -0.66
C ASN A 107 -10.72 6.03 -1.29
N ILE A 108 -10.68 5.91 -2.62
CA ILE A 108 -9.71 5.04 -3.32
C ILE A 108 -8.28 5.58 -3.13
N VAL A 109 -8.07 6.89 -3.32
CA VAL A 109 -6.77 7.53 -3.13
C VAL A 109 -6.30 7.43 -1.67
N ASP A 110 -7.21 7.66 -0.73
CA ASP A 110 -6.93 7.54 0.71
C ASP A 110 -6.54 6.10 1.08
N GLU A 111 -7.23 5.10 0.52
CA GLU A 111 -6.90 3.69 0.76
C GLU A 111 -5.53 3.33 0.16
N ILE A 112 -5.23 3.76 -1.06
CA ILE A 112 -3.89 3.56 -1.69
C ILE A 112 -2.80 4.14 -0.78
N ASN A 113 -2.97 5.38 -0.34
CA ASN A 113 -1.98 6.06 0.49
C ASN A 113 -1.84 5.40 1.87
N ARG A 114 -2.94 4.94 2.47
CA ARG A 114 -2.91 4.23 3.75
C ARG A 114 -2.18 2.91 3.66
N VAL A 115 -2.41 2.14 2.59
CA VAL A 115 -1.77 0.84 2.35
C VAL A 115 -0.27 1.02 2.06
N TYR A 116 0.11 2.07 1.32
CA TYR A 116 1.50 2.43 1.10
C TYR A 116 2.24 2.80 2.40
N GLN A 117 1.59 3.59 3.26
CA GLN A 117 2.17 4.05 4.53
C GLN A 117 2.48 2.90 5.51
N VAL A 118 1.74 1.80 5.42
CA VAL A 118 2.00 0.60 6.24
C VAL A 118 2.97 -0.39 5.59
N GLY A 119 3.62 -0.01 4.49
CA GLY A 119 4.62 -0.84 3.80
C GLY A 119 4.03 -2.01 2.98
N ALA A 120 2.73 -2.00 2.70
CA ALA A 120 2.07 -3.06 1.95
C ALA A 120 2.16 -2.80 0.43
N ASP A 121 3.36 -2.94 -0.13
CA ASP A 121 3.69 -2.53 -1.51
C ASP A 121 2.87 -3.25 -2.57
N SER A 122 2.79 -4.58 -2.52
CA SER A 122 1.99 -5.34 -3.49
C SER A 122 0.51 -4.93 -3.43
N ALA A 123 -0.03 -4.67 -2.23
CA ALA A 123 -1.41 -4.21 -2.07
C ALA A 123 -1.59 -2.78 -2.61
N THR A 124 -0.60 -1.90 -2.43
CA THR A 124 -0.58 -0.55 -3.00
C THR A 124 -0.70 -0.61 -4.52
N LEU A 125 0.13 -1.44 -5.18
CA LEU A 125 0.13 -1.59 -6.63
C LEU A 125 -1.16 -2.23 -7.17
N VAL A 126 -1.75 -3.18 -6.44
CA VAL A 126 -3.07 -3.75 -6.78
C VAL A 126 -4.17 -2.69 -6.70
N LEU A 127 -4.17 -1.83 -5.69
CA LEU A 127 -5.16 -0.75 -5.57
C LEU A 127 -4.99 0.31 -6.66
N VAL A 128 -3.76 0.66 -7.05
CA VAL A 128 -3.49 1.55 -8.19
C VAL A 128 -4.04 0.97 -9.49
N ARG A 129 -3.81 -0.32 -9.75
CA ARG A 129 -4.38 -1.04 -10.90
C ARG A 129 -5.91 -0.93 -10.90
N LYS A 130 -6.55 -1.08 -9.74
CA LYS A 130 -8.01 -0.98 -9.62
C LYS A 130 -8.54 0.44 -9.80
N ALA A 131 -7.79 1.44 -9.33
CA ALA A 131 -8.12 2.85 -9.56
C ALA A 131 -8.10 3.19 -11.06
N ILE A 132 -7.08 2.74 -11.79
CA ILE A 132 -6.98 2.90 -13.24
C ILE A 132 -8.17 2.21 -13.94
N GLU A 133 -8.45 0.95 -13.60
CA GLU A 133 -9.55 0.18 -14.20
C GLU A 133 -10.90 0.90 -14.03
N ASN A 134 -11.21 1.34 -12.81
CA ASN A 134 -12.45 2.06 -12.52
C ASN A 134 -12.53 3.39 -13.27
N SER A 135 -11.42 4.15 -13.33
CA SER A 135 -11.38 5.42 -14.06
C SER A 135 -11.64 5.23 -15.55
N ILE A 136 -11.03 4.22 -16.19
CA ILE A 136 -11.26 3.94 -17.62
C ILE A 136 -12.71 3.52 -17.86
N ILE A 137 -13.29 2.68 -16.98
CA ILE A 137 -14.71 2.30 -17.07
C ILE A 137 -15.61 3.54 -17.04
N ASP A 138 -15.36 4.47 -16.12
CA ASP A 138 -16.16 5.69 -16.00
C ASP A 138 -15.96 6.62 -17.20
N ILE A 139 -14.74 6.80 -17.69
CA ILE A 139 -14.45 7.60 -18.90
C ILE A 139 -15.23 7.05 -20.11
N LEU A 140 -15.09 5.75 -20.38
CA LEU A 140 -15.78 5.11 -21.51
C LEU A 140 -17.30 5.14 -21.32
N ARG A 141 -17.79 4.99 -20.09
CA ARG A 141 -19.23 5.07 -19.80
C ARG A 141 -19.79 6.48 -19.98
N ASN A 142 -19.01 7.50 -19.63
CA ASN A 142 -19.43 8.89 -19.78
C ASN A 142 -19.50 9.27 -21.27
N GLU A 143 -18.50 8.88 -22.06
CA GLU A 143 -18.41 9.21 -23.47
C GLU A 143 -19.38 8.40 -24.35
N TYR A 144 -19.49 7.10 -24.10
CA TYR A 144 -20.20 6.20 -24.99
C TYR A 144 -21.58 5.79 -24.47
N THR A 145 -22.52 5.70 -25.41
CA THR A 145 -23.91 5.33 -25.12
C THR A 145 -24.06 3.85 -24.75
N LEU A 146 -25.24 3.45 -24.27
CA LEU A 146 -25.55 2.05 -23.93
C LEU A 146 -25.37 1.07 -25.11
N SER A 147 -25.50 1.52 -26.37
CA SER A 147 -25.22 0.67 -27.54
C SER A 147 -23.74 0.31 -27.69
N GLU A 148 -22.85 1.10 -27.09
CA GLU A 148 -21.40 0.89 -27.10
C GLU A 148 -20.89 0.43 -25.73
N SER A 149 -21.79 -0.03 -24.85
CA SER A 149 -21.43 -0.58 -23.53
C SER A 149 -20.44 -1.75 -23.59
N HIS A 150 -20.33 -2.44 -24.73
CA HIS A 150 -19.35 -3.51 -24.94
C HIS A 150 -17.89 -3.07 -24.74
N LEU A 151 -17.60 -1.77 -24.88
CA LEU A 151 -16.29 -1.16 -24.64
C LEU A 151 -15.84 -1.23 -23.16
N PHE A 152 -16.79 -1.31 -22.22
CA PHE A 152 -16.47 -1.34 -20.79
C PHE A 152 -17.24 -2.40 -19.99
N PHE A 153 -18.18 -3.11 -20.62
CA PHE A 153 -19.01 -4.12 -19.97
C PHE A 153 -19.24 -5.33 -20.89
N ASP A 154 -19.05 -6.53 -20.36
CA ASP A 154 -19.43 -7.76 -21.05
C ASP A 154 -20.82 -8.22 -20.61
N GLY A 155 -21.80 -7.97 -21.47
CA GLY A 155 -23.20 -8.36 -21.23
C GLY A 155 -23.44 -9.86 -21.16
N ASN A 156 -22.54 -10.71 -21.67
CA ASN A 156 -22.73 -12.17 -21.64
C ASN A 156 -22.45 -12.76 -20.26
N ILE A 157 -21.48 -12.17 -19.55
CA ILE A 157 -21.01 -12.63 -18.24
C ILE A 157 -21.40 -11.66 -17.10
N GLY A 158 -21.99 -10.51 -17.42
CA GLY A 158 -22.55 -9.58 -16.45
C GLY A 158 -21.50 -8.83 -15.62
N GLN A 159 -20.31 -8.62 -16.19
CA GLN A 159 -19.19 -7.96 -15.50
C GLN A 159 -18.52 -6.92 -16.39
N HIS A 160 -17.82 -5.98 -15.75
CA HIS A 160 -16.95 -5.04 -16.47
C HIS A 160 -15.81 -5.79 -17.17
N ARG A 161 -15.37 -5.20 -18.29
CA ARG A 161 -14.17 -5.64 -19.02
C ARG A 161 -12.97 -5.57 -18.09
N GLY A 162 -12.04 -6.50 -18.21
CA GLY A 162 -10.80 -6.46 -17.42
C GLY A 162 -9.89 -5.32 -17.89
N LEU A 163 -8.95 -4.89 -17.04
CA LEU A 163 -8.05 -3.79 -17.34
C LEU A 163 -7.36 -3.87 -18.72
N SER A 164 -6.88 -5.05 -19.16
CA SER A 164 -6.27 -5.18 -20.49
C SER A 164 -7.23 -4.78 -21.62
N GLU A 165 -8.43 -5.34 -21.62
CA GLU A 165 -9.46 -5.02 -22.64
C GLU A 165 -9.87 -3.54 -22.56
N LEU A 166 -9.94 -2.97 -21.36
CA LEU A 166 -10.25 -1.55 -21.17
C LEU A 166 -9.17 -0.63 -21.74
N VAL A 167 -7.89 -0.98 -21.54
CA VAL A 167 -6.75 -0.21 -22.08
C VAL A 167 -6.73 -0.30 -23.59
N ASP A 168 -6.94 -1.48 -24.17
CA ASP A 168 -7.01 -1.67 -25.62
C ASP A 168 -8.15 -0.83 -26.22
N ASN A 169 -9.34 -0.87 -25.60
CA ASN A 169 -10.49 -0.08 -26.05
C ASN A 169 -10.27 1.43 -25.93
N LEU A 170 -9.54 1.88 -24.90
CA LEU A 170 -9.16 3.29 -24.75
C LEU A 170 -8.12 3.70 -25.81
N ASP A 171 -7.12 2.86 -26.08
CA ASP A 171 -6.08 3.09 -27.09
C ASP A 171 -6.68 3.22 -28.49
N ASP A 172 -7.57 2.29 -28.85
CA ASP A 172 -8.31 2.27 -30.12
C ASP A 172 -9.24 3.49 -30.34
N ARG A 173 -9.43 4.30 -29.30
CA ARG A 173 -10.34 5.44 -29.27
C ARG A 173 -9.70 6.72 -28.74
N LEU A 174 -8.37 6.77 -28.64
CA LEU A 174 -7.67 7.95 -28.11
C LEU A 174 -8.09 9.26 -28.78
N ASP A 175 -8.26 9.24 -30.10
CA ASP A 175 -8.62 10.41 -30.91
C ASP A 175 -9.97 11.04 -30.48
N ASP A 176 -10.90 10.25 -29.92
CA ASP A 176 -12.20 10.76 -29.46
C ASP A 176 -12.03 11.68 -28.22
N PHE A 177 -10.91 11.56 -27.50
CA PHE A 177 -10.63 12.31 -26.28
C PHE A 177 -9.75 13.54 -26.51
N ASP A 178 -9.27 13.78 -27.73
CA ASP A 178 -8.43 14.94 -28.08
C ASP A 178 -9.13 16.27 -27.76
N GLN A 179 -10.46 16.30 -27.89
CA GLN A 179 -11.30 17.46 -27.61
C GLN A 179 -11.17 17.96 -26.16
N TYR A 180 -10.81 17.09 -25.22
CA TYR A 180 -10.67 17.44 -23.80
C TYR A 180 -9.32 18.08 -23.48
N ASN A 181 -8.31 17.93 -24.34
CA ASN A 181 -6.97 18.53 -24.20
C ASN A 181 -6.29 18.28 -22.83
N VAL A 182 -6.34 17.02 -22.37
CA VAL A 182 -5.86 16.60 -21.03
C VAL A 182 -4.64 15.68 -21.07
N GLY A 183 -3.96 15.61 -22.23
CA GLY A 183 -2.75 14.82 -22.38
C GLY A 183 -3.00 13.32 -22.63
N THR A 184 -4.21 12.96 -23.07
CA THR A 184 -4.55 11.61 -23.52
C THR A 184 -3.76 11.30 -24.81
N ASN A 185 -2.70 10.50 -24.71
CA ASN A 185 -1.86 10.14 -25.85
C ASN A 185 -1.15 8.79 -25.61
N GLN A 186 -0.34 8.34 -26.55
CA GLN A 186 0.37 7.05 -26.42
C GLN A 186 1.28 6.96 -25.18
N THR A 187 1.77 8.08 -24.64
CA THR A 187 2.56 8.09 -23.40
C THR A 187 1.71 7.68 -22.21
N LEU A 188 0.43 8.10 -22.16
CA LEU A 188 -0.52 7.65 -21.16
C LEU A 188 -0.72 6.14 -21.25
N ILE A 189 -1.02 5.62 -22.44
CA ILE A 189 -1.25 4.18 -22.66
C ILE A 189 -0.02 3.35 -22.30
N THR A 190 1.18 3.81 -22.68
CA THR A 190 2.45 3.17 -22.34
C THR A 190 2.61 3.07 -20.82
N ARG A 191 2.40 4.17 -20.09
CA ARG A 191 2.54 4.18 -18.62
C ARG A 191 1.45 3.37 -17.91
N ILE A 192 0.24 3.31 -18.45
CA ILE A 192 -0.80 2.41 -17.93
C ILE A 192 -0.36 0.95 -18.09
N ASN A 193 0.17 0.56 -19.24
CA ASN A 193 0.65 -0.80 -19.48
C ASN A 193 1.82 -1.17 -18.57
N GLU A 194 2.78 -0.26 -18.34
CA GLU A 194 3.84 -0.48 -17.37
C GLU A 194 3.29 -0.72 -15.95
N LEU A 195 2.35 0.09 -15.48
CA LEU A 195 1.73 -0.11 -14.16
C LEU A 195 0.91 -1.40 -14.09
N LYS A 196 0.21 -1.77 -15.17
CA LYS A 196 -0.55 -3.01 -15.28
C LYS A 196 0.38 -4.22 -15.18
N GLU A 197 1.46 -4.26 -15.95
CA GLU A 197 2.43 -5.37 -15.94
C GLU A 197 3.05 -5.53 -14.55
N ASN A 198 3.43 -4.43 -13.90
CA ASN A 198 3.93 -4.47 -12.53
C ASN A 198 2.85 -5.01 -11.56
N GLY A 199 1.62 -4.49 -11.63
CA GLY A 199 0.52 -4.97 -10.78
C GLY A 199 0.14 -6.45 -11.01
N ASP A 200 0.21 -6.93 -12.25
CA ASP A 200 -0.07 -8.33 -12.59
C ASP A 200 1.05 -9.27 -12.07
N ILE A 201 2.32 -8.84 -12.11
CA ILE A 201 3.45 -9.55 -11.48
C ILE A 201 3.23 -9.65 -9.96
N GLU A 202 2.85 -8.55 -9.31
CA GLU A 202 2.61 -8.52 -7.86
C GLU A 202 1.42 -9.37 -7.43
N ALA A 203 0.35 -9.42 -8.22
CA ALA A 203 -0.78 -10.28 -7.94
C ALA A 203 -0.45 -11.79 -8.05
N HIS A 204 0.71 -12.14 -8.62
CA HIS A 204 1.16 -13.52 -8.83
C HIS A 204 2.40 -13.90 -8.02
N SER A 205 3.09 -12.92 -7.42
CA SER A 205 4.21 -13.12 -6.49
C SER A 205 3.73 -12.93 -5.05
N VAL A 206 3.77 -13.99 -4.23
CA VAL A 206 3.30 -13.95 -2.83
C VAL A 206 4.29 -13.21 -1.91
N ALA A 207 5.54 -13.00 -2.33
CA ALA A 207 6.59 -12.35 -1.56
C ALA A 207 7.54 -11.57 -2.47
N SER A 208 7.12 -10.39 -2.93
CA SER A 208 7.96 -9.40 -3.61
C SER A 208 8.37 -8.33 -2.60
N ASN A 209 9.67 -8.17 -2.39
CA ASN A 209 10.21 -7.03 -1.65
C ASN A 209 10.61 -5.96 -2.66
N HIS A 210 9.94 -4.81 -2.63
CA HIS A 210 10.31 -3.64 -3.43
C HIS A 210 11.27 -2.76 -2.64
N SER A 211 12.26 -2.22 -3.33
CA SER A 211 13.08 -1.13 -2.79
C SER A 211 12.29 0.19 -2.78
N GLN A 212 12.71 1.13 -1.93
CA GLN A 212 12.11 2.47 -1.92
C GLN A 212 12.22 3.17 -3.28
N VAL A 213 13.32 2.96 -4.00
CA VAL A 213 13.54 3.54 -5.33
C VAL A 213 12.52 3.02 -6.33
N GLU A 214 12.24 1.72 -6.32
CA GLU A 214 11.21 1.12 -7.18
C GLU A 214 9.82 1.68 -6.85
N MET A 215 9.50 1.84 -5.56
CA MET A 215 8.22 2.40 -5.13
C MET A 215 8.08 3.90 -5.48
N ASP A 216 9.16 4.67 -5.43
CA ASP A 216 9.17 6.07 -5.88
C ASP A 216 8.91 6.16 -7.40
N GLU A 217 9.52 5.28 -8.20
CA GLU A 217 9.26 5.20 -9.64
C GLU A 217 7.81 4.81 -9.95
N TYR A 218 7.26 3.84 -9.22
CA TYR A 218 5.86 3.46 -9.37
C TYR A 218 4.90 4.58 -8.95
N SER A 219 5.23 5.29 -7.87
CA SER A 219 4.49 6.47 -7.42
C SER A 219 4.48 7.55 -8.50
N GLU A 220 5.62 7.89 -9.10
CA GLU A 220 5.69 8.87 -10.18
C GLU A 220 4.80 8.49 -11.37
N LYS A 221 4.85 7.23 -11.79
CA LYS A 221 4.00 6.71 -12.87
C LYS A 221 2.53 6.75 -12.50
N ALA A 222 2.17 6.32 -11.29
CA ALA A 222 0.80 6.32 -10.80
C ALA A 222 0.22 7.74 -10.75
N ASN A 223 0.98 8.71 -10.23
CA ASN A 223 0.57 10.12 -10.21
C ASN A 223 0.34 10.66 -11.63
N PHE A 224 1.25 10.39 -12.56
CA PHE A 224 1.07 10.80 -13.96
C PHE A 224 -0.23 10.24 -14.55
N VAL A 225 -0.43 8.92 -14.43
CA VAL A 225 -1.58 8.22 -15.03
C VAL A 225 -2.89 8.66 -14.37
N LEU A 226 -2.97 8.61 -13.04
CA LEU A 226 -4.21 8.91 -12.32
C LEU A 226 -4.61 10.38 -12.45
N ASN A 227 -3.67 11.32 -12.51
CA ASN A 227 -4.02 12.72 -12.73
C ASN A 227 -4.68 12.94 -14.10
N ILE A 228 -4.12 12.34 -15.16
CA ILE A 228 -4.72 12.44 -16.50
C ILE A 228 -6.09 11.76 -16.54
N LEU A 229 -6.20 10.55 -15.97
CA LEU A 229 -7.47 9.82 -15.97
C LEU A 229 -8.56 10.52 -15.13
N PHE A 230 -8.22 11.06 -13.95
CA PHE A 230 -9.19 11.79 -13.12
C PHE A 230 -9.65 13.08 -13.79
N GLU A 231 -8.73 13.82 -14.41
CA GLU A 231 -9.10 15.02 -15.14
C GLU A 231 -9.93 14.67 -16.40
N LEU A 232 -9.56 13.67 -17.19
CA LEU A 232 -10.34 13.23 -18.35
C LEU A 232 -11.74 12.77 -17.95
N ARG A 233 -11.84 12.00 -16.86
CA ARG A 233 -13.11 11.58 -16.28
C ARG A 233 -13.97 12.77 -15.88
N ARG A 234 -13.39 13.77 -15.22
CA ARG A 234 -14.09 15.00 -14.83
C ARG A 234 -14.65 15.72 -16.06
N ARG A 235 -13.85 15.88 -17.11
CA ARG A 235 -14.24 16.54 -18.36
C ARG A 235 -15.37 15.82 -19.09
N THR A 236 -15.22 14.51 -19.29
CA THR A 236 -16.25 13.67 -19.94
C THR A 236 -17.56 13.69 -19.15
N TRP A 237 -17.50 13.71 -17.82
CA TRP A 237 -18.69 13.84 -16.98
C TRP A 237 -19.34 15.22 -17.11
N GLU A 238 -18.56 16.30 -17.03
CA GLU A 238 -19.04 17.68 -17.12
C GLU A 238 -19.73 17.95 -18.47
N GLU A 239 -19.15 17.52 -19.58
CA GLU A 239 -19.74 17.73 -20.91
C GLU A 239 -21.09 17.03 -21.07
N ASN A 240 -21.23 15.82 -20.53
CA ASN A 240 -22.45 15.02 -20.67
C ASN A 240 -23.54 15.32 -19.62
N ASN A 241 -23.20 16.02 -18.52
CA ASN A 241 -24.15 16.35 -17.44
C ASN A 241 -24.43 17.86 -17.29
N SER A 242 -23.82 18.71 -18.12
CA SER A 242 -24.08 20.18 -18.15
C SER A 242 -25.09 20.61 -19.22
N ASN A 243 -25.71 19.68 -19.94
CA ASN A 243 -26.80 19.88 -20.92
C ASN A 243 -28.14 19.33 -20.39
#